data_AF-A0A3A4PP74-F1
#
_entry.id   AF-A0A3A4PP74-F1
#
_cell.length_a   1.000
_cell.length_b   1.000
_cell.length_c   1.000
_cell.angle_alpha   90.00
_cell.angle_beta   90.00
_cell.angle_gamma   90.00
#
_symmetry.space_group_name_H-M   'P 1'
#
loop_
_entity.id
_entity.type
_entity.pdbx_description
1 polymer ?
#
loop_
_entity_poly.entity_id
_entity_poly.type
_entity_poly.pdbx_seq_one_letter_code
_entity_poly.pdbx_strand_id
1 'polypeptide(L)'
;MVHPSHVAKLRDRIELTCEPCGRSDRYDVGTVLISPCFADATDDDISPYLSFTHYFLCRHCDGGGPWRVSAQTQAALLVHLDWSAATNVPCGVVVGESATIDGKRIPYPTQIAAYLKSLLDQNPTDPDLWLRLGNVYHNGDRSDLALRPLRRAVELNPNCMRPHNVLARCHEAMNRPEAAIREWLAMLACAPLDRTLEPQKRVNAVSLALSALAEADRLDDAMDILSRRGRRAIAARPYGLRSHIVLRMTDLDLSDEDDWLTLCAMFAGFQDAPPQTASHAARPAALERDPYPSTPRNAKCPCGSGRKYKKCCGAPADGRGKDRHACAHAPSGSRR
;
A
#
# COMPACT_ATOMS: atom_id res chain seq x y z
N MET A 1 12.09 1.31 11.14
CA MET A 1 12.29 2.54 10.37
C MET A 1 10.94 3.18 10.11
N VAL A 2 10.75 4.45 10.49
CA VAL A 2 9.51 5.20 10.31
C VAL A 2 9.65 6.11 9.09
N HIS A 3 8.60 6.24 8.28
CA HIS A 3 8.63 7.13 7.12
C HIS A 3 8.54 8.61 7.56
N PRO A 4 9.31 9.55 6.98
CA PRO A 4 9.32 10.95 7.40
C PRO A 4 7.95 11.63 7.44
N SER A 5 7.04 11.26 6.53
CA SER A 5 5.67 11.81 6.50
C SER A 5 4.80 11.45 7.70
N HIS A 6 5.21 10.47 8.52
CA HIS A 6 4.49 10.08 9.74
C HIS A 6 5.02 10.80 10.97
N VAL A 7 6.03 11.66 10.81
CA VAL A 7 6.59 12.46 11.90
C VAL A 7 6.06 13.88 11.77
N ALA A 8 5.69 14.49 12.89
CA ALA A 8 5.22 15.87 12.91
C ALA A 8 6.30 16.79 12.32
N LYS A 9 5.88 17.81 11.56
CA LYS A 9 6.76 18.87 11.06
C LYS A 9 6.88 19.97 12.11
N LEU A 10 8.05 20.57 12.22
CA LEU A 10 8.25 21.80 12.99
C LEU A 10 7.46 22.92 12.30
N ARG A 11 6.70 23.69 13.08
CA ARG A 11 5.84 24.75 12.54
C ARG A 11 6.63 25.98 12.13
N ASP A 12 7.71 26.26 12.84
CA ASP A 12 8.51 27.46 12.68
C ASP A 12 9.74 27.22 11.81
N ARG A 13 10.12 28.25 11.06
CA ARG A 13 11.41 28.29 10.37
C ARG A 13 12.52 28.58 11.37
N ILE A 14 13.58 27.79 11.32
CA ILE A 14 14.77 27.98 12.17
C ILE A 14 15.87 28.70 11.43
N GLU A 15 16.65 29.50 12.15
CA GLU A 15 17.83 30.16 11.60
C GLU A 15 18.97 29.15 11.51
N LEU A 16 19.52 28.99 10.30
CA LEU A 16 20.68 28.15 10.05
C LEU A 16 21.78 28.99 9.41
N THR A 17 23.02 28.78 9.86
CA THR A 17 24.22 29.31 9.23
C THR A 17 24.78 28.26 8.29
N CYS A 18 24.91 28.60 7.01
CA CYS A 18 25.57 27.74 6.03
C CYS A 18 27.09 27.79 6.23
N GLU A 19 27.72 26.68 6.60
CA GLU A 19 29.17 26.66 6.82
C GLU A 19 29.99 27.01 5.56
N PRO A 20 29.66 26.49 4.36
CA PRO A 20 30.39 26.83 3.14
C PRO A 20 30.52 28.33 2.82
N CYS A 21 29.50 29.14 3.10
CA CYS A 21 29.51 30.58 2.76
C CYS A 21 29.46 31.52 3.97
N GLY A 22 29.27 30.99 5.18
CA GLY A 22 29.20 31.76 6.43
C GLY A 22 27.93 32.62 6.60
N ARG A 23 26.95 32.55 5.69
CA ARG A 23 25.72 33.35 5.76
C ARG A 23 24.59 32.59 6.46
N SER A 24 23.77 33.36 7.18
CA SER A 24 22.61 32.85 7.92
C SER A 24 21.30 33.25 7.25
N ASP A 25 20.33 32.35 7.27
CA ASP A 25 18.96 32.62 6.81
C ASP A 25 17.97 31.67 7.55
N ARG A 26 16.67 31.88 7.41
CA ARG A 26 15.62 31.07 8.02
C ARG A 26 15.08 30.03 7.04
N TYR A 27 15.16 28.77 7.44
CA TYR A 27 14.78 27.62 6.61
C TYR A 27 13.61 26.85 7.20
N ASP A 28 12.77 26.33 6.31
CA ASP A 28 11.84 25.26 6.66
C ASP A 28 12.61 23.94 6.55
N VAL A 29 12.80 23.30 7.70
CA VAL A 29 13.61 22.08 7.85
C VAL A 29 12.75 20.82 7.95
N GLY A 30 11.43 20.96 7.94
CA GLY A 30 10.50 19.87 8.21
C GLY A 30 10.60 19.42 9.65
N THR A 31 11.02 18.18 9.88
CA THR A 31 11.25 17.61 11.21
C THR A 31 12.73 17.70 11.55
N VAL A 32 13.03 18.10 12.78
CA VAL A 32 14.39 18.08 13.34
C VAL A 32 14.58 16.75 14.08
N LEU A 33 15.60 15.99 13.68
CA LEU A 33 16.05 14.80 14.39
C LEU A 33 17.31 15.15 15.17
N ILE A 34 17.33 14.83 16.46
CA ILE A 34 18.51 14.96 17.31
C ILE A 34 19.05 13.56 17.55
N SER A 35 20.29 13.31 17.13
CA SER A 35 20.94 12.01 17.34
C SER A 35 21.07 11.72 18.84
N PRO A 36 20.78 10.47 19.28
CA PRO A 36 20.98 10.07 20.67
C PRO A 36 22.45 10.17 21.11
N CYS A 37 23.40 10.17 20.16
CA CYS A 37 24.83 10.33 20.44
C CYS A 37 25.17 11.72 21.02
N PHE A 38 24.26 12.69 20.96
CA PHE A 38 24.45 13.98 21.63
C PHE A 38 24.55 13.82 23.16
N ALA A 39 23.94 12.79 23.74
CA ALA A 39 24.04 12.53 25.18
C ALA A 39 25.47 12.26 25.66
N ASP A 40 26.35 11.80 24.76
CA ASP A 40 27.76 11.50 25.03
C ASP A 40 28.72 12.61 24.55
N ALA A 41 28.20 13.75 24.09
CA ALA A 41 29.01 14.85 23.55
C ALA A 41 29.83 15.55 24.64
N THR A 42 31.04 16.02 24.30
CA THR A 42 31.92 16.75 25.22
C THR A 42 31.74 18.26 25.17
N ASP A 43 31.14 18.77 24.11
CA ASP A 43 30.77 20.17 23.96
C ASP A 43 29.24 20.29 23.85
N ASP A 44 28.76 21.52 24.08
CA ASP A 44 27.34 21.80 24.05
C ASP A 44 26.80 21.97 22.61
N ASP A 45 27.60 21.91 21.53
CA ASP A 45 27.11 22.20 20.17
C ASP A 45 26.28 21.04 19.61
N ILE A 46 24.97 21.26 19.46
CA ILE A 46 24.08 20.23 18.90
C ILE A 46 24.21 20.10 17.38
N SER A 47 24.81 21.08 16.69
CA SER A 47 24.82 21.17 15.21
C SER A 47 25.27 19.87 14.51
N PRO A 48 26.34 19.17 14.95
CA PRO A 48 26.78 17.92 14.34
C PRO A 48 25.80 16.75 14.49
N TYR A 49 24.87 16.86 15.44
CA TYR A 49 23.91 15.82 15.81
C TYR A 49 22.52 16.07 15.20
N LEU A 50 22.34 17.17 14.46
CA LEU A 50 21.08 17.51 13.82
C LEU A 50 20.94 16.85 12.44
N SER A 51 19.76 16.26 12.21
CA SER A 51 19.29 15.86 10.88
C SER A 51 17.96 16.54 10.57
N PHE A 52 17.69 16.76 9.28
CA PHE A 52 16.47 17.42 8.82
C PHE A 52 15.72 16.53 7.81
N THR A 53 14.40 16.64 7.74
CA THR A 53 13.60 15.84 6.79
C THR A 53 13.26 16.57 5.51
N HIS A 54 13.29 17.90 5.51
CA HIS A 54 12.96 18.71 4.34
C HIS A 54 14.17 18.98 3.44
N TYR A 55 13.95 19.09 2.13
CA TYR A 55 15.01 19.35 1.16
C TYR A 55 15.12 20.85 0.89
N PHE A 56 16.25 21.45 1.27
CA PHE A 56 16.53 22.87 1.00
C PHE A 56 18.02 23.10 0.73
N LEU A 57 18.34 24.14 -0.05
CA LEU A 57 19.70 24.58 -0.33
C LEU A 57 19.92 25.98 0.27
N CYS A 58 21.18 26.34 0.48
CA CYS A 58 21.54 27.68 0.93
C CYS A 58 21.10 28.71 -0.09
N ARG A 59 20.36 29.72 0.36
CA ARG A 59 19.85 30.81 -0.51
C ARG A 59 20.95 31.72 -1.09
N HIS A 60 22.20 31.53 -0.68
CA HIS A 60 23.32 32.38 -1.08
C HIS A 60 24.38 31.68 -1.92
N CYS A 61 24.59 30.37 -1.73
CA CYS A 61 25.62 29.62 -2.45
C CYS A 61 25.12 28.28 -3.02
N ASP A 62 23.82 27.98 -2.89
CA ASP A 62 23.21 26.70 -3.26
C ASP A 62 23.84 25.46 -2.60
N GLY A 63 24.60 25.65 -1.52
CA GLY A 63 25.20 24.59 -0.73
C GLY A 63 24.16 23.81 0.08
N GLY A 64 24.38 22.50 0.25
CA GLY A 64 23.47 21.59 0.96
C GLY A 64 23.78 21.38 2.46
N GLY A 65 24.67 22.20 3.02
CA GLY A 65 25.25 22.03 4.36
C GLY A 65 26.78 21.80 4.30
N PRO A 66 27.44 21.59 5.46
CA PRO A 66 26.86 21.49 6.80
C PRO A 66 26.22 22.78 7.30
N TRP A 67 25.35 22.64 8.30
CA TRP A 67 24.55 23.73 8.86
C TRP A 67 24.86 23.88 10.35
N ARG A 68 25.07 25.10 10.80
CA ARG A 68 25.16 25.43 12.23
C ARG A 68 23.90 26.12 12.71
N VAL A 69 23.53 25.87 13.95
CA VAL A 69 22.48 26.61 14.65
C VAL A 69 23.08 27.65 15.58
N SER A 70 22.34 28.73 15.85
CA SER A 70 22.72 29.67 16.91
C SER A 70 22.46 29.04 18.29
N ALA A 71 23.16 29.51 19.33
CA ALA A 71 22.93 29.06 20.71
C ALA A 71 21.46 29.21 21.16
N GLN A 72 20.79 30.27 20.68
CA GLN A 72 19.36 30.48 20.91
C GLN A 72 18.48 29.41 20.22
N THR A 73 18.78 29.09 18.97
CA THR A 73 18.07 28.04 18.22
C THR A 73 18.27 26.67 18.86
N GLN A 74 19.50 26.36 19.27
CA GLN A 74 19.82 25.16 20.02
C GLN A 74 19.00 25.03 21.30
N ALA A 75 18.99 26.07 22.15
CA ALA A 75 18.21 26.07 23.38
C ALA A 75 16.72 25.85 23.10
N ALA A 76 16.17 26.51 22.08
CA ALA A 76 14.78 26.33 21.67
C ALA A 76 14.47 24.88 21.27
N LEU A 77 15.33 24.25 20.45
CA LEU A 77 15.14 22.85 20.02
C LEU A 77 15.15 21.88 21.19
N LEU A 78 16.06 22.05 22.16
CA LEU A 78 16.13 21.20 23.35
C LEU A 78 14.90 21.39 24.25
N VAL A 79 14.42 22.63 24.42
CA VAL A 79 13.18 22.91 25.16
C VAL A 79 11.96 22.28 24.47
N HIS A 80 11.88 22.35 23.14
CA HIS A 80 10.80 21.68 22.39
C HIS A 80 10.83 20.16 22.58
N LEU A 81 12.03 19.57 22.57
CA LEU A 81 12.20 18.13 22.81
C LEU A 81 11.74 17.73 24.22
N ASP A 82 12.18 18.45 25.25
CA ASP A 82 11.79 18.21 26.64
C ASP A 82 10.27 18.36 26.85
N TRP A 83 9.69 19.44 26.32
CA TRP A 83 8.25 19.66 26.38
C TRP A 83 7.45 18.54 25.68
N SER A 84 7.92 18.08 24.52
CA SER A 84 7.28 16.99 23.78
C SER A 84 7.33 15.67 24.57
N ALA A 85 8.46 15.39 25.23
CA ALA A 85 8.61 14.23 26.11
C ALA A 85 7.68 14.30 27.33
N ALA A 86 7.54 15.47 27.95
CA ALA A 86 6.69 15.67 29.13
C ALA A 86 5.19 15.61 28.83
N THR A 87 4.76 16.04 27.63
CA THR A 87 3.34 16.19 27.27
C THR A 87 2.84 15.09 26.33
N ASN A 88 3.74 14.31 25.74
CA ASN A 88 3.46 13.38 24.64
C ASN A 88 2.78 14.05 23.43
N VAL A 89 2.97 15.36 23.25
CA VAL A 89 2.46 16.13 22.12
C VAL A 89 3.56 16.26 21.06
N PRO A 90 3.35 15.83 19.81
CA PRO A 90 4.34 15.97 18.75
C PRO A 90 4.63 17.45 18.43
N CYS A 91 5.91 17.86 18.49
CA CYS A 91 6.35 19.24 18.25
C CYS A 91 7.20 19.44 16.98
N GLY A 92 7.55 18.34 16.30
CA GLY A 92 8.44 18.36 15.13
C GLY A 92 9.94 18.31 15.45
N VAL A 93 10.30 18.19 16.73
CA VAL A 93 11.64 17.83 17.20
C VAL A 93 11.55 16.46 17.85
N VAL A 94 12.38 15.50 17.41
CA VAL A 94 12.37 14.12 17.92
C VAL A 94 13.79 13.58 18.08
N VAL A 95 13.97 12.60 18.97
CA VAL A 95 15.22 11.84 19.04
C VAL A 95 15.25 10.82 17.90
N GLY A 96 16.30 10.83 17.09
CA GLY A 96 16.44 9.90 16.00
C GLY A 96 17.56 10.25 15.03
N GLU A 97 17.75 9.39 14.04
CA GLU A 97 18.75 9.56 13.00
C GLU A 97 18.18 9.18 11.64
N SER A 98 18.66 9.85 10.59
CA SER A 98 18.42 9.47 9.21
C SER A 98 19.53 8.55 8.71
N ALA A 99 19.13 7.44 8.11
CA ALA A 99 20.03 6.50 7.47
C ALA A 99 19.55 6.13 6.07
N THR A 100 20.50 5.92 5.17
CA THR A 100 20.25 5.36 3.84
C THR A 100 20.10 3.84 3.91
N ILE A 101 19.72 3.20 2.80
CA ILE A 101 19.42 1.77 2.73
C ILE A 101 20.62 0.87 3.07
N ASP A 102 21.82 1.36 2.79
CA ASP A 102 23.11 0.77 3.09
C ASP A 102 23.58 1.07 4.54
N GLY A 103 22.72 1.66 5.36
CA GLY A 103 22.99 1.95 6.78
C GLY A 103 23.85 3.18 7.02
N LYS A 104 24.25 3.90 5.97
CA LYS A 104 25.04 5.12 6.10
C LYS A 104 24.18 6.23 6.71
N ARG A 105 24.65 6.81 7.81
CA ARG A 105 24.01 7.97 8.45
C ARG A 105 24.33 9.21 7.64
N ILE A 106 23.31 9.84 7.08
CA ILE A 106 23.45 11.08 6.31
C ILE A 106 22.40 12.06 6.85
N PRO A 107 22.81 13.20 7.43
CA PRO A 107 21.91 14.06 8.19
C PRO A 107 20.94 14.88 7.32
N TYR A 108 21.32 15.20 6.07
CA TYR A 108 20.55 16.11 5.23
C TYR A 108 20.07 15.44 3.93
N PRO A 109 18.80 15.64 3.51
CA PRO A 109 18.28 15.12 2.24
C PRO A 109 19.07 15.58 1.01
N THR A 110 19.68 16.76 1.08
CA THR A 110 20.62 17.28 0.07
C THR A 110 21.84 16.39 -0.10
N GLN A 111 22.45 15.98 1.00
CA GLN A 111 23.59 15.06 1.01
C GLN A 111 23.16 13.65 0.61
N ILE A 112 21.95 13.21 0.98
CA ILE A 112 21.39 11.94 0.50
C ILE A 112 21.24 11.98 -1.02
N ALA A 113 20.68 13.06 -1.58
CA ALA A 113 20.54 13.21 -3.03
C ALA A 113 21.90 13.24 -3.74
N ALA A 114 22.91 13.93 -3.18
CA ALA A 114 24.27 13.94 -3.71
C ALA A 114 24.89 12.53 -3.67
N TYR A 115 24.69 11.79 -2.59
CA TYR A 115 25.15 10.42 -2.44
C TYR A 115 24.50 9.49 -3.48
N LEU A 116 23.18 9.54 -3.63
CA LEU A 116 22.45 8.74 -4.63
C LEU A 116 22.91 9.07 -6.06
N LYS A 117 23.19 10.34 -6.38
CA LYS A 117 23.78 10.73 -7.66
C LYS A 117 25.15 10.10 -7.88
N SER A 118 26.02 10.07 -6.86
CA SER A 118 27.34 9.43 -6.96
C SER A 118 27.26 7.92 -7.20
N LEU A 119 26.21 7.25 -6.69
CA LEU A 119 25.94 5.83 -6.97
C LEU A 119 25.40 5.65 -8.39
N LEU A 120 24.56 6.57 -8.87
CA LEU A 120 24.06 6.58 -10.24
C LEU A 120 25.16 6.86 -11.27
N ASP A 121 26.18 7.65 -10.93
CA ASP A 121 27.35 7.85 -11.80
C ASP A 121 28.11 6.54 -12.04
N GLN A 122 28.07 5.61 -11.08
CA GLN A 122 28.67 4.28 -11.17
C GLN A 122 27.73 3.26 -11.84
N ASN A 123 26.43 3.34 -11.57
CA ASN A 123 25.41 2.46 -12.15
C ASN A 123 24.18 3.24 -12.63
N PRO A 124 24.24 3.87 -13.82
CA PRO A 124 23.18 4.75 -14.32
C PRO A 124 21.91 4.01 -14.77
N THR A 125 21.96 2.67 -14.80
CA THR A 125 20.87 1.81 -15.25
C THR A 125 20.09 1.17 -14.11
N ASP A 126 20.40 1.50 -12.86
CA ASP A 126 19.67 0.98 -11.69
C ASP A 126 18.34 1.73 -11.47
N PRO A 127 17.17 1.11 -11.74
CA PRO A 127 15.88 1.76 -11.56
C PRO A 127 15.57 2.09 -10.09
N ASP A 128 16.06 1.31 -9.14
CA ASP A 128 15.80 1.54 -7.71
C ASP A 128 16.56 2.77 -7.21
N LEU A 129 17.78 3.01 -7.67
CA LEU A 129 18.51 4.24 -7.35
C LEU A 129 17.82 5.49 -7.88
N TRP A 130 17.30 5.44 -9.12
CA TRP A 130 16.51 6.53 -9.69
C TRP A 130 15.21 6.79 -8.91
N LEU A 131 14.49 5.74 -8.53
CA LEU A 131 13.29 5.84 -7.70
C LEU A 131 13.61 6.43 -6.32
N ARG A 132 14.71 6.01 -5.69
CA ARG A 132 15.15 6.55 -4.39
C ARG A 132 15.47 8.03 -4.48
N LEU A 133 16.15 8.46 -5.54
CA LEU A 133 16.43 9.88 -5.77
C LEU A 133 15.13 10.67 -5.93
N GLY A 134 14.16 10.13 -6.68
CA GLY A 134 12.82 10.69 -6.81
C GLY A 134 12.10 10.83 -5.45
N ASN A 135 12.17 9.80 -4.61
CA ASN A 135 11.57 9.82 -3.27
C ASN A 135 12.22 10.87 -2.34
N VAL A 136 13.55 11.04 -2.40
CA VAL A 136 14.23 12.08 -1.62
C VAL A 136 13.71 13.47 -2.00
N TYR A 137 13.53 13.73 -3.29
CA TYR A 137 12.96 14.99 -3.76
C TYR A 137 11.49 15.16 -3.39
N HIS A 138 10.66 14.13 -3.60
CA HIS A 138 9.24 14.19 -3.26
C HIS A 138 9.01 14.40 -1.75
N ASN A 139 9.72 13.66 -0.90
CA ASN A 139 9.61 13.78 0.55
C ASN A 139 10.12 15.13 1.08
N GLY A 140 11.01 15.77 0.32
CA GLY A 140 11.47 17.13 0.60
C GLY A 140 10.59 18.22 -0.01
N ASP A 141 9.33 17.91 -0.37
CA ASP A 141 8.37 18.80 -1.04
C ASP A 141 8.89 19.44 -2.35
N ARG A 142 9.89 18.80 -2.97
CA ARG A 142 10.49 19.18 -4.27
C ARG A 142 10.00 18.25 -5.38
N SER A 143 8.68 18.19 -5.54
CA SER A 143 8.05 17.41 -6.61
C SER A 143 8.59 17.79 -7.99
N ASP A 144 9.02 19.05 -8.20
CA ASP A 144 9.61 19.56 -9.44
C ASP A 144 10.90 18.81 -9.82
N LEU A 145 11.75 18.56 -8.82
CA LEU A 145 12.99 17.79 -9.00
C LEU A 145 12.73 16.29 -9.07
N ALA A 146 11.66 15.80 -8.46
CA ALA A 146 11.32 14.38 -8.40
C ALA A 146 10.89 13.79 -9.76
N LEU A 147 10.24 14.58 -10.63
CA LEU A 147 9.66 14.07 -11.88
C LEU A 147 10.68 13.38 -12.79
N ARG A 148 11.87 13.98 -13.00
CA ARG A 148 12.87 13.44 -13.94
C ARG A 148 13.46 12.10 -13.45
N PRO A 149 13.96 11.97 -12.20
CA PRO A 149 14.40 10.68 -11.67
C PRO A 149 13.32 9.60 -11.72
N LEU A 150 12.07 9.95 -11.38
CA LEU A 150 10.98 8.98 -11.37
C LEU A 150 10.63 8.47 -12.78
N ARG A 151 10.59 9.37 -13.77
CA ARG A 151 10.40 8.97 -15.19
C ARG A 151 11.53 8.05 -15.65
N ARG A 152 12.77 8.34 -15.25
CA ARG A 152 13.90 7.46 -15.57
C ARG A 152 13.76 6.08 -14.94
N ALA A 153 13.24 5.99 -13.72
CA ALA A 153 12.93 4.71 -13.08
C ALA A 153 11.85 3.93 -13.85
N VAL A 154 10.81 4.59 -14.36
CA VAL A 154 9.77 3.98 -15.21
C VAL A 154 10.37 3.47 -16.53
N GLU A 155 11.22 4.26 -17.19
CA GLU A 155 11.88 3.85 -18.44
C GLU A 155 12.73 2.58 -18.27
N LEU A 156 13.46 2.48 -17.14
CA LEU A 156 14.34 1.35 -16.84
C LEU A 156 13.59 0.11 -16.36
N ASN A 157 12.45 0.30 -15.68
CA ASN A 157 11.58 -0.80 -15.25
C ASN A 157 10.09 -0.45 -15.45
N PRO A 158 9.55 -0.66 -16.65
CA PRO A 158 8.16 -0.30 -16.99
C PRO A 158 7.09 -1.09 -16.22
N ASN A 159 7.48 -2.18 -15.56
CA ASN A 159 6.56 -3.02 -14.80
C ASN A 159 6.54 -2.68 -13.31
N CYS A 160 7.32 -1.70 -12.85
CA CYS A 160 7.34 -1.29 -11.46
C CYS A 160 6.26 -0.25 -11.18
N MET A 161 5.39 -0.52 -10.20
CA MET A 161 4.29 0.36 -9.86
C MET A 161 4.71 1.51 -8.93
N ARG A 162 5.84 1.35 -8.21
CA ARG A 162 6.31 2.32 -7.20
C ARG A 162 6.60 3.71 -7.78
N PRO A 163 7.31 3.86 -8.92
CA PRO A 163 7.52 5.18 -9.51
C PRO A 163 6.22 5.89 -9.92
N HIS A 164 5.24 5.16 -10.46
CA HIS A 164 3.94 5.73 -10.84
C HIS A 164 3.17 6.30 -9.64
N ASN A 165 3.17 5.59 -8.51
CA ASN A 165 2.59 6.11 -7.25
C ASN A 165 3.20 7.47 -6.88
N VAL A 166 4.54 7.55 -6.87
CA VAL A 166 5.24 8.78 -6.46
C VAL A 166 5.03 9.89 -7.50
N LEU A 167 4.99 9.56 -8.80
CA LEU A 167 4.69 10.52 -9.87
C LEU A 167 3.27 11.09 -9.73
N ALA A 168 2.27 10.25 -9.42
CA ALA A 168 0.90 10.69 -9.21
C ALA A 168 0.82 11.68 -8.05
N ARG A 169 1.44 11.35 -6.91
CA ARG A 169 1.52 12.23 -5.74
C ARG A 169 2.31 13.52 -6.00
N CYS A 170 3.36 13.45 -6.83
CA CYS A 170 4.08 14.65 -7.27
C CYS A 170 3.18 15.56 -8.12
N HIS A 171 2.35 14.99 -8.99
CA HIS A 171 1.41 15.74 -9.81
C HIS A 171 0.26 16.35 -8.98
N GLU A 172 -0.25 15.63 -7.98
CA GLU A 172 -1.21 16.16 -6.99
C GLU A 172 -0.61 17.35 -6.23
N ALA A 173 0.61 17.21 -5.70
CA ALA A 173 1.31 18.31 -5.00
C ALA A 173 1.57 19.54 -5.89
N MET A 174 1.64 19.34 -7.21
CA MET A 174 1.76 20.42 -8.20
C MET A 174 0.41 20.96 -8.71
N ASN A 175 -0.71 20.48 -8.17
CA ASN A 175 -2.06 20.79 -8.65
C ASN A 175 -2.26 20.47 -10.15
N ARG A 176 -1.83 19.26 -10.57
CA ARG A 176 -1.96 18.74 -11.95
C ARG A 176 -2.79 17.45 -11.97
N PRO A 177 -4.11 17.53 -11.71
CA PRO A 177 -4.95 16.36 -11.44
C PRO A 177 -5.01 15.37 -12.62
N GLU A 178 -5.08 15.82 -13.86
CA GLU A 178 -5.14 14.93 -15.03
C GLU A 178 -3.83 14.17 -15.24
N ALA A 179 -2.70 14.78 -14.87
CA ALA A 179 -1.43 14.09 -14.89
C ALA A 179 -1.35 13.04 -13.77
N ALA A 180 -1.87 13.34 -12.58
CA ALA A 180 -1.95 12.38 -11.49
C ALA A 180 -2.84 11.18 -11.86
N ILE A 181 -4.03 11.41 -12.41
CA ILE A 181 -4.94 10.36 -12.90
C ILE A 181 -4.23 9.43 -13.89
N ARG A 182 -3.48 9.98 -14.86
CA ARG A 182 -2.73 9.15 -15.82
C ARG A 182 -1.71 8.24 -15.14
N GLU A 183 -1.00 8.75 -14.14
CA GLU A 183 -0.02 7.95 -13.39
C GLU A 183 -0.69 6.90 -12.50
N TRP A 184 -1.84 7.21 -11.88
CA TRP A 184 -2.65 6.23 -11.16
C TRP A 184 -3.14 5.10 -12.07
N LEU A 185 -3.65 5.42 -13.27
CA LEU A 185 -4.05 4.41 -14.25
C LEU A 185 -2.87 3.57 -14.76
N ALA A 186 -1.71 4.19 -14.99
CA ALA A 186 -0.49 3.47 -15.38
C ALA A 186 -0.04 2.51 -14.26
N MET A 187 -0.12 2.95 -13.00
CA MET A 187 0.15 2.13 -11.83
C MET A 187 -0.76 0.90 -11.79
N LEU A 188 -2.06 1.07 -12.00
CA LEU A 188 -3.03 -0.04 -12.03
C LEU A 188 -2.78 -1.01 -13.18
N ALA A 189 -2.37 -0.51 -14.35
CA ALA A 189 -2.05 -1.33 -15.50
C ALA A 189 -0.80 -2.21 -15.29
N CYS A 190 0.21 -1.71 -14.58
CA CYS A 190 1.47 -2.43 -14.33
C CYS A 190 1.49 -3.20 -12.99
N ALA A 191 0.63 -2.88 -12.02
CA ALA A 191 0.44 -3.58 -10.75
C ALA A 191 0.53 -5.12 -10.80
N PRO A 192 -0.15 -5.82 -11.72
CA PRO A 192 -0.13 -7.28 -11.79
C PRO A 192 1.17 -7.86 -12.38
N LEU A 193 2.00 -7.01 -13.00
CA LEU A 193 3.29 -7.37 -13.56
C LEU A 193 4.44 -7.06 -12.59
N ASP A 194 4.17 -6.26 -11.56
CA ASP A 194 5.17 -5.87 -10.57
C ASP A 194 5.53 -7.06 -9.65
N ARG A 195 6.74 -7.59 -9.85
CA ARG A 195 7.31 -8.66 -9.03
C ARG A 195 8.22 -8.15 -7.90
N THR A 196 8.40 -6.83 -7.81
CA THR A 196 9.30 -6.19 -6.82
C THR A 196 8.62 -5.99 -5.46
N LEU A 197 7.29 -6.06 -5.41
CA LEU A 197 6.48 -5.87 -4.22
C LEU A 197 5.77 -7.16 -3.81
N GLU A 198 5.79 -7.41 -2.50
CA GLU A 198 4.96 -8.44 -1.87
C GLU A 198 3.48 -8.25 -2.21
N PRO A 199 2.71 -9.35 -2.40
CA PRO A 199 1.31 -9.30 -2.77
C PRO A 199 0.45 -8.31 -1.99
N GLN A 200 0.51 -8.38 -0.66
CA GLN A 200 -0.30 -7.51 0.19
C GLN A 200 0.07 -6.04 0.02
N LYS A 201 1.36 -5.73 -0.17
CA LYS A 201 1.82 -4.37 -0.44
C LYS A 201 1.32 -3.86 -1.78
N ARG A 202 1.20 -4.73 -2.79
CA ARG A 202 0.60 -4.37 -4.08
C ARG A 202 -0.89 -4.06 -3.94
N VAL A 203 -1.65 -4.89 -3.20
CA VAL A 203 -3.07 -4.65 -2.92
C VAL A 203 -3.27 -3.30 -2.22
N ASN A 204 -2.48 -3.01 -1.18
CA ASN A 204 -2.56 -1.73 -0.48
C ASN A 204 -2.23 -0.53 -1.39
N ALA A 205 -1.23 -0.69 -2.27
CA ALA A 205 -0.85 0.35 -3.21
C ALA A 205 -1.93 0.56 -4.30
N VAL A 206 -2.56 -0.52 -4.77
CA VAL A 206 -3.71 -0.49 -5.69
C VAL A 206 -4.91 0.19 -5.03
N SER A 207 -5.20 -0.13 -3.77
CA SER A 207 -6.28 0.50 -2.99
C SER A 207 -6.12 2.01 -2.99
N LEU A 208 -4.93 2.52 -2.67
CA LEU A 208 -4.63 3.96 -2.73
C LEU A 208 -4.94 4.58 -4.11
N ALA A 209 -4.51 3.92 -5.19
CA ALA A 209 -4.76 4.41 -6.55
C ALA A 209 -6.24 4.41 -6.92
N LEU A 210 -6.99 3.36 -6.54
CA LEU A 210 -8.43 3.28 -6.79
C LEU A 210 -9.21 4.31 -5.97
N SER A 211 -8.84 4.56 -4.72
CA SER A 211 -9.45 5.62 -3.90
C SER A 211 -9.25 6.99 -4.53
N ALA A 212 -8.01 7.30 -4.98
CA ALA A 212 -7.71 8.56 -5.66
C ALA A 212 -8.52 8.73 -6.96
N LEU A 213 -8.71 7.65 -7.73
CA LEU A 213 -9.53 7.68 -8.94
C LEU A 213 -11.03 7.80 -8.64
N ALA A 214 -11.51 7.18 -7.56
CA ALA A 214 -12.90 7.30 -7.12
C ALA A 214 -13.21 8.74 -6.66
N GLU A 215 -12.33 9.36 -5.88
CA GLU A 215 -12.45 10.78 -5.49
C GLU A 215 -12.45 11.72 -6.69
N ALA A 216 -11.75 11.35 -7.77
CA ALA A 216 -11.72 12.10 -9.02
C ALA A 216 -12.88 11.78 -9.98
N ASP A 217 -13.82 10.91 -9.60
CA ASP A 217 -14.91 10.41 -10.47
C ASP A 217 -14.42 9.72 -11.75
N ARG A 218 -13.26 9.04 -11.67
CA ARG A 218 -12.59 8.35 -12.79
C ARG A 218 -12.46 6.84 -12.57
N LEU A 219 -13.31 6.26 -11.73
CA LEU A 219 -13.28 4.82 -11.49
C LEU A 219 -13.59 4.00 -12.75
N ASP A 220 -14.43 4.53 -13.66
CA ASP A 220 -14.75 3.90 -14.94
C ASP A 220 -13.51 3.66 -15.82
N ASP A 221 -12.54 4.59 -15.80
CA ASP A 221 -11.27 4.41 -16.52
C ASP A 221 -10.48 3.22 -15.99
N ALA A 222 -10.49 3.03 -14.66
CA ALA A 222 -9.85 1.89 -14.03
C ALA A 222 -10.57 0.60 -14.46
N MET A 223 -11.89 0.59 -14.46
CA MET A 223 -12.69 -0.57 -14.86
C MET A 223 -12.48 -0.96 -16.34
N ASP A 224 -12.16 0.00 -17.22
CA ASP A 224 -11.77 -0.30 -18.60
C ASP A 224 -10.45 -1.10 -18.69
N ILE A 225 -9.52 -0.94 -17.74
CA ILE A 225 -8.30 -1.75 -17.66
C ILE A 225 -8.65 -3.23 -17.44
N LEU A 226 -9.49 -3.53 -16.44
CA LEU A 226 -9.95 -4.90 -16.16
C LEU A 226 -10.78 -5.46 -17.32
N SER A 227 -11.67 -4.65 -17.89
CA SER A 227 -12.52 -5.04 -19.02
C SER A 227 -11.68 -5.45 -20.24
N ARG A 228 -10.66 -4.67 -20.61
CA ARG A 228 -9.74 -5.00 -21.71
C ARG A 228 -8.92 -6.25 -21.42
N ARG A 229 -8.47 -6.43 -20.18
CA ARG A 229 -7.77 -7.65 -19.74
C ARG A 229 -8.67 -8.89 -19.85
N GLY A 230 -9.91 -8.81 -19.39
CA GLY A 230 -10.90 -9.89 -19.48
C GLY A 230 -11.18 -10.28 -20.93
N ARG A 231 -11.38 -9.30 -21.82
CA ARG A 231 -11.56 -9.55 -23.27
C ARG A 231 -10.39 -10.32 -23.88
N ARG A 232 -9.14 -9.95 -23.55
CA ARG A 232 -7.94 -10.68 -24.00
C ARG A 232 -7.90 -12.12 -23.46
N ALA A 233 -8.27 -12.33 -22.20
CA ALA A 233 -8.30 -13.66 -21.59
C ALA A 233 -9.35 -14.59 -22.24
N ILE A 234 -10.51 -14.04 -22.60
CA ILE A 234 -11.56 -14.78 -23.35
C ILE A 234 -11.07 -15.10 -24.76
N ALA A 235 -10.53 -14.11 -25.48
CA ALA A 235 -10.05 -14.29 -26.86
C ALA A 235 -8.87 -15.29 -26.97
N ALA A 236 -8.03 -15.39 -25.93
CA ALA A 236 -6.91 -16.32 -25.88
C ALA A 236 -7.29 -17.79 -25.60
N ARG A 237 -8.58 -18.10 -25.35
CA ARG A 237 -9.07 -19.47 -25.13
C ARG A 237 -9.92 -19.92 -26.35
N PRO A 238 -9.34 -20.64 -27.33
CA PRO A 238 -10.00 -20.81 -28.63
C PRO A 238 -11.28 -21.67 -28.60
N TYR A 239 -11.43 -22.63 -27.68
CA TYR A 239 -12.64 -23.45 -27.60
C TYR A 239 -12.88 -24.01 -26.19
N GLY A 240 -14.13 -23.95 -25.69
CA GLY A 240 -14.66 -24.90 -24.70
C GLY A 240 -14.80 -24.44 -23.24
N LEU A 241 -15.56 -23.38 -22.96
CA LEU A 241 -16.23 -23.26 -21.65
C LEU A 241 -17.61 -23.92 -21.75
N ARG A 242 -17.76 -25.12 -21.19
CA ARG A 242 -19.05 -25.83 -21.10
C ARG A 242 -19.98 -25.26 -20.02
N SER A 243 -19.52 -24.29 -19.24
CA SER A 243 -20.32 -23.51 -18.30
C SER A 243 -19.82 -22.08 -18.30
N HIS A 244 -20.68 -21.14 -18.69
CA HIS A 244 -20.48 -19.74 -18.40
C HIS A 244 -21.10 -19.46 -17.03
N ILE A 245 -20.35 -18.82 -16.13
CA ILE A 245 -20.88 -18.27 -14.89
C ILE A 245 -21.22 -16.82 -15.21
N VAL A 246 -22.51 -16.46 -15.13
CA VAL A 246 -22.95 -15.06 -15.22
C VAL A 246 -22.95 -14.51 -13.81
N LEU A 247 -21.90 -13.76 -13.47
CA LEU A 247 -21.89 -12.92 -12.28
C LEU A 247 -22.58 -11.60 -12.63
N ARG A 248 -23.64 -11.24 -11.89
CA ARG A 248 -24.23 -9.90 -11.99
C ARG A 248 -23.40 -8.99 -11.08
N MET A 249 -22.69 -8.03 -11.66
CA MET A 249 -21.90 -7.05 -10.90
C MET A 249 -22.76 -5.94 -10.27
N THR A 250 -24.09 -6.11 -10.19
CA THR A 250 -24.97 -5.21 -9.43
C THR A 250 -24.72 -5.27 -7.92
N ASP A 251 -23.87 -6.20 -7.48
CA ASP A 251 -23.69 -6.59 -6.10
C ASP A 251 -22.30 -6.24 -5.55
N LEU A 252 -21.43 -5.56 -6.32
CA LEU A 252 -20.16 -5.05 -5.78
C LEU A 252 -20.45 -3.73 -5.08
N ASP A 253 -20.71 -3.78 -3.78
CA ASP A 253 -20.87 -2.60 -2.96
C ASP A 253 -19.47 -2.03 -2.68
N LEU A 254 -19.05 -1.00 -3.42
CA LEU A 254 -17.75 -0.38 -3.22
C LEU A 254 -17.61 0.33 -1.87
N SER A 255 -18.71 0.47 -1.11
CA SER A 255 -18.68 0.92 0.29
C SER A 255 -18.40 -0.22 1.27
N ASP A 256 -18.54 -1.48 0.85
CA ASP A 256 -18.16 -2.67 1.61
C ASP A 256 -16.65 -2.96 1.46
N GLU A 257 -16.01 -3.29 2.59
CA GLU A 257 -14.56 -3.48 2.67
C GLU A 257 -14.10 -4.76 1.95
N ASP A 258 -14.86 -5.85 2.01
CA ASP A 258 -14.51 -7.13 1.39
C ASP A 258 -14.63 -7.03 -0.14
N ASP A 259 -15.68 -6.35 -0.63
CA ASP A 259 -15.87 -6.07 -2.06
C ASP A 259 -14.78 -5.13 -2.60
N TRP A 260 -14.39 -4.12 -1.82
CA TRP A 260 -13.28 -3.23 -2.17
C TRP A 260 -11.94 -3.97 -2.26
N LEU A 261 -11.64 -4.81 -1.27
CA LEU A 261 -10.42 -5.62 -1.26
C LEU A 261 -10.40 -6.62 -2.42
N THR A 262 -11.57 -7.19 -2.75
CA THR A 262 -11.74 -8.07 -3.90
C THR A 262 -11.39 -7.34 -5.19
N LEU A 263 -11.91 -6.12 -5.40
CA LEU A 263 -11.55 -5.28 -6.55
C LEU A 263 -10.05 -5.00 -6.59
N CYS A 264 -9.45 -4.62 -5.46
CA CYS A 264 -8.01 -4.37 -5.37
C CYS A 264 -7.18 -5.60 -5.77
N ALA A 265 -7.59 -6.80 -5.32
CA ALA A 265 -6.91 -8.05 -5.65
C ALA A 265 -6.95 -8.36 -7.16
N MET A 266 -8.06 -8.04 -7.85
CA MET A 266 -8.18 -8.21 -9.30
C MET A 266 -7.15 -7.37 -10.07
N PHE A 267 -6.91 -6.13 -9.64
CA PHE A 267 -5.88 -5.26 -10.23
C PHE A 267 -4.47 -5.72 -9.87
N ALA A 268 -4.24 -6.10 -8.61
CA ALA A 268 -2.93 -6.57 -8.12
C ALA A 268 -2.46 -7.91 -8.74
N GLY A 269 -3.32 -8.56 -9.53
CA GLY A 269 -3.03 -9.82 -10.22
C GLY A 269 -3.05 -11.03 -9.29
N PHE A 270 -3.76 -10.95 -8.16
CA PHE A 270 -3.88 -12.07 -7.23
C PHE A 270 -4.95 -13.05 -7.74
N GLN A 271 -4.52 -14.24 -8.14
CA GLN A 271 -5.44 -15.35 -8.43
C GLN A 271 -5.89 -16.09 -7.14
N ASP A 272 -5.15 -15.89 -6.05
CA ASP A 272 -5.41 -16.48 -4.74
C ASP A 272 -5.68 -15.40 -3.71
N ALA A 273 -6.72 -14.56 -3.91
CA ALA A 273 -7.35 -14.00 -2.72
C ALA A 273 -7.69 -15.23 -1.84
N PRO A 274 -7.24 -15.32 -0.57
CA PRO A 274 -7.87 -16.31 0.30
C PRO A 274 -9.37 -16.05 0.17
N PRO A 275 -10.22 -17.09 0.13
CA PRO A 275 -11.65 -16.85 0.18
C PRO A 275 -11.89 -16.12 1.50
N GLN A 276 -11.92 -14.79 1.44
CA GLN A 276 -12.55 -13.99 2.45
C GLN A 276 -13.95 -14.54 2.46
N THR A 277 -14.35 -14.93 3.65
CA THR A 277 -15.66 -15.43 3.99
C THR A 277 -16.67 -14.34 3.68
N ALA A 278 -16.95 -14.11 2.40
CA ALA A 278 -18.18 -13.52 1.98
C ALA A 278 -19.24 -14.46 2.52
N SER A 279 -19.93 -13.95 3.53
CA SER A 279 -21.20 -14.42 4.05
C SER A 279 -22.26 -14.35 2.95
N HIS A 280 -22.02 -15.03 1.84
CA HIS A 280 -23.04 -15.71 1.10
C HIS A 280 -22.69 -17.17 1.23
N ALA A 281 -23.45 -17.85 2.08
CA ALA A 281 -23.47 -19.29 2.12
C ALA A 281 -23.34 -19.82 0.69
N ALA A 282 -22.15 -20.32 0.35
CA ALA A 282 -22.03 -21.37 -0.62
C ALA A 282 -22.93 -22.45 -0.05
N ARG A 283 -24.19 -22.49 -0.48
CA ARG A 283 -25.00 -23.69 -0.33
C ARG A 283 -24.13 -24.75 -0.97
N PRO A 284 -23.64 -25.75 -0.21
CA PRO A 284 -23.00 -26.87 -0.87
C PRO A 284 -24.05 -27.38 -1.86
N ALA A 285 -23.69 -27.43 -3.13
CA ALA A 285 -24.40 -28.23 -4.10
C ALA A 285 -24.11 -29.72 -3.81
N ALA A 286 -24.38 -30.13 -2.57
CA ALA A 286 -24.87 -31.44 -2.26
C ALA A 286 -26.37 -31.25 -2.06
N LEU A 287 -27.12 -31.24 -3.16
CA LEU A 287 -28.38 -31.97 -3.11
C LEU A 287 -27.95 -33.39 -2.76
N GLU A 288 -27.98 -33.73 -1.47
CA GLU A 288 -28.06 -35.12 -1.05
C GLU A 288 -29.22 -35.69 -1.86
N ARG A 289 -28.86 -36.43 -2.91
CA ARG A 289 -29.83 -37.11 -3.75
C ARG A 289 -30.66 -37.94 -2.79
N ASP A 290 -31.97 -37.72 -2.83
CA ASP A 290 -32.93 -38.65 -2.24
C ASP A 290 -32.43 -40.07 -2.54
N PRO A 291 -32.02 -40.85 -1.52
CA PRO A 291 -31.40 -42.15 -1.75
C PRO A 291 -32.39 -43.17 -2.35
N TYR A 292 -33.69 -42.84 -2.36
CA TYR A 292 -34.77 -43.66 -2.89
C TYR A 292 -35.79 -42.81 -3.68
N PRO A 293 -35.39 -42.19 -4.81
CA PRO A 293 -36.15 -41.13 -5.48
C PRO A 293 -37.49 -41.59 -6.08
N SER A 294 -37.70 -42.90 -6.19
CA SER A 294 -38.93 -43.53 -6.67
C SER A 294 -39.88 -43.98 -5.56
N THR A 295 -39.57 -43.72 -4.28
CA THR A 295 -40.42 -44.13 -3.15
C THR A 295 -41.55 -43.12 -2.91
N PRO A 296 -42.83 -43.54 -2.95
CA PRO A 296 -43.96 -42.64 -2.67
C PRO A 296 -43.88 -42.08 -1.25
N ARG A 297 -44.17 -40.78 -1.06
CA ARG A 297 -44.01 -40.06 0.23
C ARG A 297 -44.67 -40.72 1.44
N ASN A 298 -45.76 -41.47 1.25
CA ASN A 298 -46.50 -42.14 2.33
C ASN A 298 -46.20 -43.65 2.47
N ALA A 299 -45.38 -44.23 1.59
CA ALA A 299 -44.97 -45.64 1.67
C ALA A 299 -44.03 -45.87 2.87
N LYS A 300 -43.84 -47.13 3.26
CA LYS A 300 -42.83 -47.48 4.28
C LYS A 300 -41.43 -47.18 3.77
N CYS A 301 -40.58 -46.64 4.64
CA CYS A 301 -39.22 -46.24 4.29
C CYS A 301 -38.35 -47.46 3.98
N PRO A 302 -37.63 -47.49 2.84
CA PRO A 302 -36.79 -48.64 2.43
C PRO A 302 -35.63 -48.95 3.38
N CYS A 303 -35.24 -47.99 4.24
CA CYS A 303 -34.19 -48.18 5.24
C CYS A 303 -34.55 -49.16 6.38
N GLY A 304 -35.76 -49.75 6.37
CA GLY A 304 -36.18 -50.73 7.36
C GLY A 304 -36.73 -50.16 8.67
N SER A 305 -36.80 -48.83 8.82
CA SER A 305 -37.27 -48.17 10.06
C SER A 305 -38.76 -48.39 10.39
N GLY A 306 -39.54 -48.99 9.48
CA GLY A 306 -40.99 -49.19 9.63
C GLY A 306 -41.85 -47.92 9.52
N ARG A 307 -41.24 -46.73 9.48
CA ARG A 307 -41.92 -45.42 9.38
C ARG A 307 -42.25 -45.03 7.94
N LYS A 308 -43.15 -44.06 7.76
CA LYS A 308 -43.47 -43.48 6.44
C LYS A 308 -42.28 -42.68 5.90
N TYR A 309 -42.03 -42.76 4.59
CA TYR A 309 -40.86 -42.18 3.91
C TYR A 309 -40.64 -40.70 4.23
N LYS A 310 -41.69 -39.87 4.11
CA LYS A 310 -41.65 -38.42 4.41
C LYS A 310 -41.34 -38.05 5.86
N LYS A 311 -41.40 -39.03 6.78
CA LYS A 311 -41.08 -38.85 8.21
C LYS A 311 -39.75 -39.52 8.59
N CYS A 312 -38.96 -39.95 7.61
CA CYS A 312 -37.67 -40.60 7.76
C CYS A 312 -36.69 -40.04 6.72
N CYS A 313 -36.09 -40.87 5.84
CA CYS A 313 -35.09 -40.44 4.86
C CYS A 313 -35.59 -39.39 3.84
N GLY A 314 -36.91 -39.30 3.61
CA GLY A 314 -37.52 -38.30 2.72
C GLY A 314 -38.06 -37.05 3.44
N ALA A 315 -37.65 -36.80 4.69
CA ALA A 315 -38.08 -35.64 5.45
C ALA A 315 -37.25 -34.38 5.09
N PRO A 316 -37.88 -33.20 4.93
CA PRO A 316 -37.16 -31.98 4.59
C PRO A 316 -36.24 -31.51 5.74
N ALA A 317 -35.13 -30.85 5.38
CA ALA A 317 -34.04 -30.53 6.28
C ALA A 317 -34.37 -29.45 7.34
N ASP A 318 -35.49 -28.74 7.19
CA ASP A 318 -35.94 -27.61 8.01
C ASP A 318 -36.68 -28.02 9.30
N GLY A 319 -35.98 -28.73 10.18
CA GLY A 319 -36.03 -28.54 11.64
C GLY A 319 -37.35 -28.52 12.44
N ARG A 320 -38.52 -28.94 11.91
CA ARG A 320 -39.81 -28.94 12.67
C ARG A 320 -40.45 -30.32 12.85
N GLY A 321 -39.65 -31.34 13.12
CA GLY A 321 -40.15 -32.67 13.51
C GLY A 321 -39.40 -33.19 14.73
N LYS A 322 -40.11 -33.36 15.86
CA LYS A 322 -39.56 -33.76 17.18
C LYS A 322 -38.96 -35.18 17.24
N ASP A 323 -38.96 -35.96 16.16
CA ASP A 323 -38.51 -37.36 16.16
C ASP A 323 -37.65 -37.71 14.94
N ARG A 324 -36.48 -37.08 14.76
CA ARG A 324 -35.49 -37.58 13.80
C ARG A 324 -34.84 -38.85 14.36
N HIS A 325 -35.22 -40.00 13.83
CA HIS A 325 -34.50 -41.24 14.06
C HIS A 325 -33.18 -41.18 13.28
N ALA A 326 -32.05 -41.32 13.97
CA ALA A 326 -30.74 -41.41 13.33
C ALA A 326 -30.68 -42.68 12.48
N CYS A 327 -30.74 -42.53 11.16
CA CYS A 327 -30.64 -43.66 10.23
C CYS A 327 -29.16 -43.96 10.00
N ALA A 328 -28.67 -45.09 10.51
CA ALA A 328 -27.26 -45.46 10.48
C ALA A 328 -26.86 -46.01 9.10
N HIS A 329 -26.67 -45.14 8.11
CA HIS A 329 -25.92 -45.46 6.90
C HIS A 329 -24.96 -44.31 6.56
N ALA A 330 -23.86 -44.24 7.31
CA ALA A 330 -22.63 -43.66 6.79
C ALA A 330 -21.97 -44.69 5.85
N PRO A 331 -21.51 -44.33 4.65
CA PRO A 331 -20.70 -45.24 3.85
C PRO A 331 -19.34 -45.39 4.52
N SER A 332 -19.08 -46.58 5.07
CA SER A 332 -17.74 -47.02 5.42
C SER A 332 -16.89 -47.07 4.16
N GLY A 333 -15.75 -46.38 4.17
CA GLY A 333 -14.71 -46.58 3.18
C GLY A 333 -14.28 -48.05 3.19
N SER A 334 -14.30 -48.69 2.03
CA SER A 334 -13.58 -49.94 1.83
C SER A 334 -12.71 -49.82 0.59
N ARG A 335 -11.42 -50.04 0.82
CA ARG A 335 -10.39 -50.26 -0.19
C ARG A 335 -10.78 -51.47 -1.05
N ARG A 336 -10.77 -51.31 -2.36
CA ARG A 336 -10.16 -52.22 -3.33
C ARG A 336 -9.61 -51.40 -4.48
#